data_AF-A0A916M8U5-F1
#
_entry.id   AF-A0A916M8U5-F1
#
_cell.length_a   1.000
_cell.length_b   1.000
_cell.length_c   1.000
_cell.angle_alpha   90.00
_cell.angle_beta   90.00
_cell.angle_gamma   90.00
#
_symmetry.space_group_name_H-M   'P 1'
#
loop_
_entity.id
_entity.type
_entity.pdbx_description
1 polymer ?
#
loop_
_entity_poly.entity_id
_entity_poly.type
_entity_poly.pdbx_seq_one_letter_code
_entity_poly.pdbx_strand_id
1 'polypeptide(L)'
;MVAILLARRVVTLLPAPGNGDAQTAHQTAERVPVYGELARTWAWAAGLFEAGVVGSDLEGDSPGGDLGRVCEAIRKDERYSPLRAFVREADYESQRAYLEALSRDILKAGPDPGLSVPVVAALDRFAARCGAVVARPTPVSVAQRAELRLGREAFGFAMPVLLQADAGRIVRVREVLARELDELRDAIEGQPGAIREGGAVSGAAVQRIGRAAAGLAAAFESRREEWSEGAKDDEVRVVESVATVTGVVLPANAVLQSGVTAMNALCGVSAWARSEGEALPAVFDPVEGRFVLTLMVKVMGKR
;
A
#
# COMPACT_ATOMS: atom_id res chain seq x y z
N MET A 1 6.29 8.14 2.53
CA MET A 1 6.90 9.35 1.94
C MET A 1 6.61 9.51 0.46
N VAL A 2 7.13 8.67 -0.46
CA VAL A 2 6.78 8.78 -1.91
C VAL A 2 5.28 8.86 -2.14
N ALA A 3 4.50 7.91 -1.61
CA ALA A 3 3.04 7.92 -1.77
C ALA A 3 2.39 9.21 -1.23
N ILE A 4 2.85 9.70 -0.08
CA ILE A 4 2.33 10.91 0.57
C ILE A 4 2.68 12.16 -0.23
N LEU A 5 3.84 12.21 -0.90
CA LEU A 5 4.22 13.34 -1.73
C LEU A 5 3.53 13.28 -3.10
N LEU A 6 3.51 12.10 -3.71
CA LEU A 6 3.06 11.88 -5.07
C LEU A 6 1.55 11.77 -5.23
N ALA A 7 0.82 11.04 -4.38
CA ALA A 7 -0.60 10.77 -4.62
C ALA A 7 -1.46 12.02 -4.38
N ARG A 8 -2.61 12.15 -5.06
CA ARG A 8 -3.60 13.20 -4.71
C ARG A 8 -4.16 12.97 -3.32
N ARG A 9 -4.54 11.72 -3.04
CA ARG A 9 -5.00 11.20 -1.74
C ARG A 9 -4.37 9.82 -1.53
N VAL A 10 -4.01 9.51 -0.29
CA VAL A 10 -3.51 8.21 0.14
C VAL A 10 -4.59 7.55 0.97
N VAL A 11 -5.00 6.36 0.58
CA VAL A 11 -5.90 5.53 1.39
C VAL A 11 -5.09 4.49 2.12
N THR A 12 -5.28 4.41 3.43
CA THR A 12 -4.68 3.38 4.27
C THR A 12 -5.75 2.69 5.10
N LEU A 13 -5.53 1.42 5.43
CA LEU A 13 -6.37 0.74 6.40
C LEU A 13 -6.06 1.33 7.78
N LEU A 14 -6.99 2.13 8.31
CA LEU A 14 -6.94 2.55 9.70
C LEU A 14 -7.39 1.35 10.54
N PRO A 15 -6.57 0.83 11.47
CA PRO A 15 -7.03 -0.20 12.37
C PRO A 15 -8.05 0.42 13.31
N ALA A 16 -9.33 0.38 12.95
CA ALA A 16 -10.43 0.90 13.76
C ALA A 16 -11.52 -0.18 13.84
N PRO A 17 -12.30 -0.22 14.95
CA PRO A 17 -13.44 -1.11 15.02
C PRO A 17 -14.42 -0.80 13.88
N GLY A 18 -14.73 -1.80 13.05
CA GLY A 18 -15.91 -1.82 12.19
C GLY A 18 -15.90 -0.81 11.05
N ASN A 19 -14.73 -0.54 10.45
CA ASN A 19 -14.55 0.54 9.47
C ASN A 19 -14.88 1.93 10.06
N GLY A 20 -14.65 2.09 11.37
CA GLY A 20 -14.93 3.33 12.09
C GLY A 20 -14.15 4.54 11.59
N ASP A 21 -14.74 5.71 11.81
CA ASP A 21 -14.15 7.01 11.52
C ASP A 21 -13.06 7.41 12.55
N ALA A 22 -12.49 8.60 12.36
CA ALA A 22 -11.47 9.14 13.26
C ALA A 22 -11.96 9.25 14.73
N GLN A 23 -13.25 9.49 14.95
CA GLN A 23 -13.83 9.56 16.30
C GLN A 23 -13.87 8.18 16.96
N THR A 24 -14.25 7.16 16.20
CA THR A 24 -14.26 5.76 16.65
C THR A 24 -12.83 5.30 16.97
N ALA A 25 -11.85 5.68 16.13
CA ALA A 25 -10.45 5.45 16.41
C ALA A 25 -10.01 6.11 17.72
N HIS A 26 -10.36 7.38 17.95
CA HIS A 26 -10.01 8.08 19.20
C HIS A 26 -10.55 7.37 20.44
N GLN A 27 -11.84 7.02 20.46
CA GLN A 27 -12.47 6.30 21.57
C GLN A 27 -11.84 4.91 21.79
N THR A 28 -11.37 4.27 20.71
CA THR A 28 -10.68 2.97 20.79
C THR A 28 -9.29 3.11 21.41
N ALA A 29 -8.57 4.19 21.11
CA ALA A 29 -7.25 4.47 21.67
C ALA A 29 -7.26 4.59 23.20
N GLU A 30 -8.35 5.10 23.77
CA GLU A 30 -8.55 5.15 25.22
C GLU A 30 -8.81 3.79 25.85
N ARG A 31 -9.49 2.88 25.12
CA ARG A 31 -9.95 1.58 25.64
C ARG A 31 -8.96 0.45 25.42
N VAL A 32 -8.10 0.57 24.41
CA VAL A 32 -7.16 -0.47 23.97
C VAL A 32 -5.72 0.10 24.03
N PRO A 33 -4.97 -0.15 25.12
CA PRO A 33 -3.69 0.51 25.36
C PRO A 33 -2.66 0.40 24.22
N VAL A 34 -2.54 -0.80 23.63
CA VAL A 34 -1.59 -1.05 22.53
C VAL A 34 -1.98 -0.32 21.25
N TYR A 35 -3.29 -0.17 21.02
CA TYR A 35 -3.77 0.65 19.92
C TYR A 35 -3.50 2.14 20.17
N GLY A 36 -3.65 2.60 21.42
CA GLY A 36 -3.22 3.94 21.82
C GLY A 36 -1.72 4.19 21.63
N GLU A 37 -0.86 3.19 21.86
CA GLU A 37 0.57 3.24 21.51
C GLU A 37 0.78 3.41 20.01
N LEU A 38 0.11 2.60 19.19
CA LEU A 38 0.15 2.72 17.73
C LEU A 38 -0.27 4.13 17.28
N ALA A 39 -1.41 4.62 17.77
CA ALA A 39 -1.91 5.96 17.44
C ALA A 39 -0.88 7.05 17.79
N ARG A 40 -0.18 6.93 18.93
CA ARG A 40 0.91 7.86 19.29
C ARG A 40 2.09 7.80 18.31
N THR A 41 2.47 6.61 17.83
CA THR A 41 3.53 6.51 16.80
C THR A 41 3.15 7.15 15.46
N TRP A 42 1.85 7.32 15.20
CA TRP A 42 1.31 7.95 13.99
C TRP A 42 0.91 9.41 14.20
N ALA A 43 1.08 9.97 15.40
CA ALA A 43 0.67 11.33 15.72
C ALA A 43 1.29 12.38 14.78
N TRP A 44 2.52 12.14 14.29
CA TRP A 44 3.18 13.00 13.31
C TRP A 44 2.39 13.15 12.00
N ALA A 45 1.55 12.16 11.65
CA ALA A 45 0.76 12.14 10.44
C ALA A 45 -0.61 12.82 10.60
N ALA A 46 -0.99 13.26 11.81
CA ALA A 46 -2.31 13.86 12.08
C ALA A 46 -2.63 15.03 11.13
N GLY A 47 -1.68 15.94 10.91
CA GLY A 47 -1.84 17.03 9.96
C GLY A 47 -2.05 16.59 8.50
N LEU A 48 -1.62 15.38 8.12
CA LEU A 48 -1.88 14.82 6.79
C LEU A 48 -3.33 14.30 6.66
N PHE A 49 -3.91 13.81 7.76
CA PHE A 49 -5.32 13.46 7.81
C PHE A 49 -6.21 14.71 7.78
N GLU A 50 -5.85 15.73 8.56
CA GLU A 50 -6.57 17.02 8.59
C GLU A 50 -6.53 17.72 7.22
N ALA A 51 -5.38 17.68 6.54
CA ALA A 51 -5.23 18.22 5.19
C ALA A 51 -5.86 17.35 4.09
N GLY A 52 -6.50 16.21 4.43
CA GLY A 52 -7.12 15.30 3.46
C GLY A 52 -6.14 14.56 2.54
N VAL A 53 -4.83 14.61 2.83
CA VAL A 53 -3.79 13.89 2.08
C VAL A 53 -3.85 12.40 2.36
N VAL A 54 -4.14 12.01 3.61
CA VAL A 54 -4.31 10.62 4.03
C VAL A 54 -5.75 10.42 4.53
N GLY A 55 -6.38 9.29 4.18
CA GLY A 55 -7.71 8.94 4.65
C GLY A 55 -7.92 7.42 4.76
N SER A 56 -9.06 7.03 5.30
CA SER A 56 -9.49 5.64 5.45
C SER A 56 -10.41 5.16 4.33
N ASP A 57 -10.92 6.07 3.51
CA ASP A 57 -11.83 5.81 2.40
C ASP A 57 -11.40 6.52 1.10
N LEU A 58 -11.98 6.07 -0.01
CA LEU A 58 -12.03 6.79 -1.28
C LEU A 58 -13.49 6.89 -1.70
N GLU A 59 -14.02 8.11 -1.83
CA GLU A 59 -15.41 8.37 -2.22
C GLU A 59 -16.43 7.64 -1.32
N GLY A 60 -16.13 7.50 -0.02
CA GLY A 60 -16.98 6.83 0.96
C GLY A 60 -16.81 5.30 1.01
N ASP A 61 -15.95 4.72 0.17
CA ASP A 61 -15.66 3.30 0.16
C ASP A 61 -14.33 2.99 0.88
N SER A 62 -14.28 1.93 1.68
CA SER A 62 -13.10 1.59 2.49
C SER A 62 -12.58 0.18 2.19
N PRO A 63 -11.25 -0.05 2.30
CA PRO A 63 -10.66 -1.37 2.08
C PRO A 63 -11.08 -2.41 3.12
N GLY A 64 -11.70 -2.01 4.25
CA GLY A 64 -12.07 -2.94 5.31
C GLY A 64 -13.18 -3.93 4.90
N GLY A 65 -14.06 -3.55 3.97
CA GLY A 65 -15.01 -4.50 3.37
C GLY A 65 -14.34 -5.60 2.54
N ASP A 66 -13.21 -5.29 1.90
CA ASP A 66 -12.43 -6.25 1.12
C ASP A 66 -11.62 -7.19 2.02
N LEU A 67 -11.25 -6.78 3.23
CA LEU A 67 -10.56 -7.62 4.21
C LEU A 67 -11.41 -8.84 4.61
N GLY A 68 -12.69 -8.63 4.97
CA GLY A 68 -13.59 -9.73 5.32
C GLY A 68 -13.75 -10.74 4.18
N ARG A 69 -13.85 -10.25 2.94
CA ARG A 69 -13.93 -11.09 1.73
C ARG A 69 -12.67 -11.90 1.49
N VAL A 70 -11.49 -11.32 1.71
CA VAL A 70 -10.21 -12.04 1.59
C VAL A 70 -10.12 -13.15 2.64
N CYS A 71 -10.44 -12.85 3.89
CA CYS A 71 -10.44 -13.85 4.96
C CYS A 71 -11.41 -14.99 4.64
N GLU A 72 -12.61 -14.68 4.14
CA GLU A 72 -13.58 -15.67 3.70
C GLU A 72 -13.05 -16.51 2.52
N ALA A 73 -12.42 -15.88 1.53
CA ALA A 73 -11.82 -16.57 0.40
C ALA A 73 -10.72 -17.54 0.85
N ILE A 74 -9.83 -17.13 1.76
CA ILE A 74 -8.79 -18.04 2.29
C ILE A 74 -9.41 -19.26 2.99
N ARG A 75 -10.50 -19.05 3.75
CA ARG A 75 -11.19 -20.14 4.47
C ARG A 75 -11.90 -21.11 3.53
N LYS A 76 -12.56 -20.62 2.47
CA LYS A 76 -13.49 -21.42 1.65
C LYS A 76 -12.91 -21.89 0.32
N ASP A 77 -11.99 -21.15 -0.27
CA ASP A 77 -11.42 -21.48 -1.58
C ASP A 77 -10.25 -22.45 -1.41
N GLU A 78 -10.30 -23.59 -2.11
CA GLU A 78 -9.26 -24.62 -2.05
C GLU A 78 -7.92 -24.13 -2.61
N ARG A 79 -7.93 -23.15 -3.53
CA ARG A 79 -6.71 -22.53 -4.08
C ARG A 79 -5.85 -21.89 -3.00
N TYR A 80 -6.47 -21.44 -1.90
CA TYR A 80 -5.82 -20.76 -0.79
C TYR A 80 -5.70 -21.64 0.45
N SER A 81 -5.96 -22.95 0.35
CA SER A 81 -5.89 -23.88 1.48
C SER A 81 -4.56 -23.83 2.27
N PRO A 82 -3.37 -23.64 1.64
CA PRO A 82 -2.11 -23.54 2.39
C PRO A 82 -2.02 -22.30 3.29
N LEU A 83 -2.82 -21.26 3.06
CA LEU A 83 -2.84 -20.04 3.86
C LEU A 83 -3.76 -20.15 5.10
N ARG A 84 -4.64 -21.15 5.15
CA ARG A 84 -5.62 -21.33 6.24
C ARG A 84 -4.97 -21.46 7.61
N ALA A 85 -3.78 -22.07 7.68
CA ALA A 85 -3.02 -22.22 8.91
C ALA A 85 -2.61 -20.88 9.56
N PHE A 86 -2.65 -19.76 8.82
CA PHE A 86 -2.28 -18.44 9.33
C PHE A 86 -3.46 -17.50 9.55
N VAL A 87 -4.61 -17.70 8.91
CA VAL A 87 -5.74 -16.75 9.07
C VAL A 87 -6.40 -16.95 10.44
N ARG A 88 -5.85 -16.28 11.44
CA ARG A 88 -6.26 -16.31 12.85
C ARG A 88 -7.47 -15.44 13.17
N GLU A 89 -8.13 -14.84 12.17
CA GLU A 89 -9.27 -13.96 12.45
C GLU A 89 -10.43 -14.70 13.14
N ALA A 90 -10.54 -16.03 12.95
CA ALA A 90 -11.46 -16.87 13.71
C ALA A 90 -11.01 -17.14 15.17
N ASP A 91 -9.73 -16.93 15.49
CA ASP A 91 -9.16 -17.11 16.83
C ASP A 91 -9.30 -15.84 17.70
N TYR A 92 -9.62 -14.69 17.10
CA TYR A 92 -9.88 -13.48 17.88
C TYR A 92 -11.33 -13.48 18.36
N GLU A 93 -11.52 -13.92 19.61
CA GLU A 93 -12.81 -13.98 20.31
C GLU A 93 -13.56 -12.63 20.35
N SER A 94 -12.87 -11.52 20.05
CA SER A 94 -13.47 -10.19 19.94
C SER A 94 -12.70 -9.27 18.98
N GLN A 95 -13.40 -8.26 18.47
CA GLN A 95 -12.81 -7.17 17.68
C GLN A 95 -11.67 -6.44 18.42
N ARG A 96 -11.75 -6.37 19.75
CA ARG A 96 -10.68 -5.84 20.60
C ARG A 96 -9.41 -6.69 20.49
N ALA A 97 -9.54 -8.01 20.58
CA ALA A 97 -8.40 -8.93 20.48
C ALA A 97 -7.73 -8.85 19.11
N TYR A 98 -8.52 -8.72 18.04
CA TYR A 98 -8.01 -8.49 16.69
C TYR A 98 -7.22 -7.17 16.58
N LEU A 99 -7.80 -6.05 17.06
CA LEU A 99 -7.13 -4.75 17.02
C LEU A 99 -5.85 -4.73 17.85
N GLU A 100 -5.83 -5.40 19.01
CA GLU A 100 -4.61 -5.56 19.80
C GLU A 100 -3.54 -6.35 19.04
N ALA A 101 -3.90 -7.47 18.40
CA ALA A 101 -2.96 -8.28 17.64
C ALA A 101 -2.39 -7.51 16.44
N LEU A 102 -3.26 -6.86 15.66
CA LEU A 102 -2.87 -6.02 14.53
C LEU A 102 -1.99 -4.85 14.96
N SER A 103 -2.33 -4.18 16.05
CA SER A 103 -1.51 -3.06 16.55
C SER A 103 -0.13 -3.52 17.01
N ARG A 104 -0.04 -4.66 17.70
CA ARG A 104 1.25 -5.27 18.08
C ARG A 104 2.09 -5.64 16.87
N ASP A 105 1.47 -6.21 15.84
CA ASP A 105 2.18 -6.60 14.62
C ASP A 105 2.75 -5.36 13.90
N ILE A 106 1.94 -4.32 13.72
CA ILE A 106 2.37 -3.06 13.10
C ILE A 106 3.49 -2.39 13.91
N LEU A 107 3.37 -2.33 15.24
CA LEU A 107 4.39 -1.74 16.12
C LEU A 107 5.73 -2.50 16.04
N LYS A 108 5.69 -3.80 15.74
CA LYS A 108 6.89 -4.63 15.50
C LYS A 108 7.38 -4.58 14.06
N ALA A 109 6.83 -3.69 13.24
CA ALA A 109 7.07 -3.56 11.80
C ALA A 109 6.67 -4.79 10.96
N GLY A 110 5.79 -5.64 11.49
CA GLY A 110 5.18 -6.81 10.82
C GLY A 110 6.18 -7.91 10.48
N PRO A 111 5.93 -9.15 10.96
CA PRO A 111 5.84 -10.19 9.95
C PRO A 111 4.80 -11.27 10.29
N ASP A 112 3.71 -11.02 11.01
CA ASP A 112 2.66 -12.04 11.12
C ASP A 112 1.96 -12.23 9.77
N PRO A 113 2.19 -13.34 9.03
CA PRO A 113 1.55 -13.57 7.75
C PRO A 113 0.04 -13.72 7.88
N GLY A 114 -0.46 -14.09 9.07
CA GLY A 114 -1.89 -14.20 9.38
C GLY A 114 -2.64 -12.88 9.38
N LEU A 115 -1.93 -11.78 9.60
CA LEU A 115 -2.48 -10.43 9.60
C LEU A 115 -2.08 -9.66 8.33
N SER A 116 -0.80 -9.71 7.97
CA SER A 116 -0.27 -8.93 6.85
C SER A 116 -0.77 -9.41 5.48
N VAL A 117 -0.89 -10.72 5.23
CA VAL A 117 -1.35 -11.25 3.93
C VAL A 117 -2.79 -10.82 3.64
N PRO A 118 -3.78 -11.00 4.55
CA PRO A 118 -5.14 -10.54 4.31
C PRO A 118 -5.23 -9.02 4.11
N VAL A 119 -4.49 -8.22 4.89
CA VAL A 119 -4.52 -6.76 4.78
C VAL A 119 -3.98 -6.27 3.44
N VAL A 120 -2.82 -6.77 2.99
CA VAL A 120 -2.25 -6.34 1.71
C VAL A 120 -3.12 -6.82 0.54
N ALA A 121 -3.64 -8.05 0.60
CA ALA A 121 -4.58 -8.54 -0.40
C ALA A 121 -5.87 -7.70 -0.44
N ALA A 122 -6.40 -7.25 0.71
CA ALA A 122 -7.56 -6.36 0.75
C ALA A 122 -7.29 -5.02 0.08
N LEU A 123 -6.12 -4.43 0.31
CA LEU A 123 -5.70 -3.18 -0.32
C LEU A 123 -5.54 -3.32 -1.83
N ASP A 124 -5.00 -4.43 -2.33
CA ASP A 124 -4.91 -4.69 -3.77
C ASP A 124 -6.29 -4.81 -4.43
N ARG A 125 -7.21 -5.53 -3.78
CA ARG A 125 -8.58 -5.69 -4.27
C ARG A 125 -9.32 -4.36 -4.28
N PHE A 126 -9.19 -3.57 -3.22
CA PHE A 126 -9.73 -2.22 -3.13
C PHE A 126 -9.17 -1.35 -4.27
N ALA A 127 -7.86 -1.37 -4.48
CA ALA A 127 -7.22 -0.61 -5.55
C ALA A 127 -7.68 -1.05 -6.95
N ALA A 128 -7.76 -2.36 -7.21
CA ALA A 128 -8.25 -2.89 -8.49
C ALA A 128 -9.74 -2.56 -8.74
N ARG A 129 -10.52 -2.38 -7.68
CA ARG A 129 -11.94 -2.02 -7.75
C ARG A 129 -12.13 -0.52 -8.02
N CYS A 130 -11.37 0.31 -7.32
CA CYS A 130 -11.45 1.78 -7.42
C CYS A 130 -10.57 2.37 -8.53
N GLY A 131 -9.73 1.56 -9.19
CA GLY A 131 -8.75 2.07 -10.15
C GLY A 131 -7.61 2.85 -9.50
N ALA A 132 -7.34 2.60 -8.21
CA ALA A 132 -6.27 3.25 -7.47
C ALA A 132 -4.92 2.56 -7.69
N VAL A 133 -3.85 3.26 -7.35
CA VAL A 133 -2.47 2.78 -7.42
C VAL A 133 -2.03 2.35 -6.03
N VAL A 134 -1.40 1.18 -5.92
CA VAL A 134 -0.88 0.65 -4.65
C VAL A 134 0.58 1.09 -4.48
N ALA A 135 0.96 1.59 -3.32
CA ALA A 135 2.35 1.90 -3.01
C ALA A 135 2.93 0.85 -2.07
N ARG A 136 4.13 0.33 -2.39
CA ARG A 136 4.79 -0.71 -1.59
C ARG A 136 6.27 -0.39 -1.35
N PRO A 137 6.84 -0.79 -0.21
CA PRO A 137 8.27 -0.80 -0.05
C PRO A 137 8.91 -1.86 -0.95
N THR A 138 10.22 -1.72 -1.19
CA THR A 138 11.00 -2.74 -1.90
C THR A 138 10.85 -4.10 -1.21
N PRO A 139 10.62 -5.20 -1.97
CA PRO A 139 10.55 -6.54 -1.42
C PRO A 139 11.78 -6.92 -0.58
N VAL A 140 11.55 -7.32 0.66
CA VAL A 140 12.60 -7.83 1.58
C VAL A 140 12.41 -9.31 1.90
N SER A 141 11.19 -9.85 1.79
CA SER A 141 10.89 -11.25 2.10
C SER A 141 10.88 -12.16 0.86
N VAL A 142 10.89 -13.48 1.07
CA VAL A 142 10.76 -14.47 0.00
C VAL A 142 9.40 -14.35 -0.70
N ALA A 143 8.32 -14.19 0.07
CA ALA A 143 6.97 -14.03 -0.47
C ALA A 143 6.86 -12.77 -1.35
N GLN A 144 7.37 -11.63 -0.88
CA GLN A 144 7.35 -10.37 -1.66
C GLN A 144 8.21 -10.47 -2.94
N ARG A 145 9.33 -11.21 -2.89
CA ARG A 145 10.14 -11.46 -4.10
C ARG A 145 9.44 -12.40 -5.08
N ALA A 146 8.72 -13.41 -4.59
CA ALA A 146 7.88 -14.27 -5.42
C ALA A 146 6.72 -13.49 -6.06
N GLU A 147 6.12 -12.58 -5.29
CA GLU A 147 5.08 -11.67 -5.77
C GLU A 147 5.57 -10.79 -6.92
N LEU A 148 6.75 -10.17 -6.78
CA LEU A 148 7.31 -9.32 -7.84
C LEU A 148 7.49 -10.08 -9.16
N ARG A 149 7.75 -11.39 -9.12
CA ARG A 149 7.88 -12.25 -10.31
C ARG A 149 6.55 -12.51 -11.01
N LEU A 150 5.41 -12.32 -10.33
CA LEU A 150 4.08 -12.37 -10.95
C LEU A 150 3.78 -11.10 -11.74
N GLY A 151 4.50 -10.02 -11.46
CA GLY A 151 4.31 -8.72 -12.06
C GLY A 151 5.13 -8.50 -13.33
N ARG A 152 4.73 -7.49 -14.08
CA ARG A 152 5.49 -6.96 -15.21
C ARG A 152 5.87 -5.52 -14.94
N GLU A 153 7.14 -5.20 -15.14
CA GLU A 153 7.60 -3.82 -15.03
C GLU A 153 6.98 -2.98 -16.15
N ALA A 154 6.43 -1.83 -15.78
CA ALA A 154 5.77 -0.89 -16.67
C ALA A 154 6.63 0.34 -16.95
N PHE A 155 7.25 0.90 -15.91
CA PHE A 155 8.12 2.06 -15.99
C PHE A 155 8.97 2.20 -14.72
N GLY A 156 10.02 3.01 -14.78
CA GLY A 156 10.81 3.38 -13.62
C GLY A 156 11.25 4.85 -13.69
N PHE A 157 11.30 5.51 -12.53
CA PHE A 157 11.85 6.86 -12.40
C PHE A 157 12.44 7.08 -11.00
N ALA A 158 13.20 8.16 -10.85
CA ALA A 158 13.66 8.62 -9.55
C ALA A 158 12.98 9.95 -9.21
N MET A 159 12.68 10.18 -7.94
CA MET A 159 12.14 11.44 -7.47
C MET A 159 12.72 11.83 -6.10
N PRO A 160 12.89 13.13 -5.83
CA PRO A 160 13.26 13.60 -4.51
C PRO A 160 12.15 13.29 -3.50
N VAL A 161 12.54 13.02 -2.26
CA VAL A 161 11.66 12.72 -1.14
C VAL A 161 12.17 13.34 0.15
N LEU A 162 11.25 13.61 1.06
CA LEU A 162 11.57 13.94 2.44
C LEU A 162 11.55 12.64 3.25
N LEU A 163 12.69 12.24 3.82
CA LEU A 163 12.80 11.09 4.72
C LEU A 163 12.35 11.41 6.14
N GLN A 164 12.59 12.65 6.56
CA GLN A 164 12.12 13.20 7.83
C GLN A 164 11.57 14.59 7.54
N ALA A 165 10.30 14.79 7.85
CA ALA A 165 9.58 16.05 7.80
C ALA A 165 8.28 15.88 8.60
N ASP A 166 7.82 16.94 9.25
CA ASP A 166 6.49 17.00 9.83
C ASP A 166 5.39 17.08 8.75
N ALA A 167 4.14 16.83 9.14
CA ALA A 167 3.00 16.87 8.24
C ALA A 167 2.83 18.23 7.53
N GLY A 168 2.98 19.34 8.25
CA GLY A 168 2.78 20.68 7.69
C GLY A 168 3.77 20.98 6.58
N ARG A 169 5.04 20.60 6.77
CA ARG A 169 6.07 20.76 5.75
C ARG A 169 5.83 19.89 4.52
N ILE A 170 5.35 18.66 4.70
CA ILE A 170 4.96 17.79 3.58
C ILE A 170 3.80 18.42 2.79
N VAL A 171 2.79 18.95 3.48
CA VAL A 171 1.68 19.67 2.83
C VAL A 171 2.19 20.88 2.06
N ARG A 172 3.05 21.70 2.67
CA ARG A 172 3.66 22.86 2.00
C ARG A 172 4.45 22.49 0.75
N VAL A 173 5.23 21.41 0.78
CA VAL A 173 5.96 20.92 -0.41
C VAL A 173 4.98 20.51 -1.51
N ARG A 174 3.86 19.86 -1.16
CA ARG A 174 2.82 19.49 -2.13
C ARG A 174 2.18 20.71 -2.78
N GLU A 175 1.98 21.79 -2.03
CA GLU A 175 1.44 23.06 -2.55
C GLU A 175 2.44 23.76 -3.48
N VAL A 176 3.70 23.90 -3.04
CA VAL A 176 4.78 24.55 -3.80
C VAL A 176 5.07 23.82 -5.12
N LEU A 177 4.96 22.49 -5.11
CA LEU A 177 5.23 21.63 -6.28
C LEU A 177 3.95 21.10 -6.94
N ALA A 178 2.78 21.72 -6.68
CA ALA A 178 1.49 21.20 -7.12
C ALA A 178 1.44 20.91 -8.62
N ARG A 179 1.92 21.87 -9.44
CA ARG A 179 1.96 21.73 -10.90
C ARG A 179 2.79 20.53 -11.35
N GLU A 180 4.03 20.44 -10.86
CA GLU A 180 4.95 19.38 -11.27
C GLU A 180 4.50 18.00 -10.76
N LEU A 181 3.86 17.95 -9.59
CA LEU A 181 3.24 16.72 -9.08
C LEU A 181 2.03 16.31 -9.94
N ASP A 182 1.19 17.26 -10.37
CA ASP A 182 0.05 16.99 -11.26
C ASP A 182 0.49 16.50 -12.63
N GLU A 183 1.52 17.10 -13.23
CA GLU A 183 2.10 16.62 -14.49
C GLU A 183 2.59 15.16 -14.38
N LEU A 184 3.23 14.80 -13.26
CA LEU A 184 3.68 13.42 -13.02
C LEU A 184 2.51 12.47 -12.75
N ARG A 185 1.50 12.89 -11.98
CA ARG A 185 0.28 12.12 -11.73
C ARG A 185 -0.44 11.80 -13.03
N ASP A 186 -0.67 12.81 -13.87
CA ASP A 186 -1.38 12.67 -15.14
C ASP A 186 -0.60 11.78 -16.13
N ALA A 187 0.73 11.85 -16.10
CA ALA A 187 1.57 10.97 -16.89
C ALA A 187 1.45 9.48 -16.47
N ILE A 188 1.30 9.22 -15.17
CA ILE A 188 1.10 7.86 -14.61
C ILE A 188 -0.33 7.37 -14.87
N GLU A 189 -1.33 8.20 -14.59
CA GLU A 189 -2.76 7.85 -14.68
C GLU A 189 -3.27 7.75 -16.11
N GLY A 190 -2.62 8.41 -17.07
CA GLY A 190 -3.04 8.43 -18.48
C GLY A 190 -2.92 7.10 -19.23
N GLN A 191 -2.68 5.96 -18.55
CA GLN A 191 -2.51 4.62 -19.13
C GLN A 191 -3.47 3.54 -18.56
N PRO A 192 -4.76 3.83 -18.34
CA PRO A 192 -5.64 2.92 -17.58
C PRO A 192 -5.94 1.60 -18.30
N GLY A 193 -6.02 1.61 -19.64
CA GLY A 193 -6.33 0.40 -20.43
C GLY A 193 -5.21 -0.64 -20.37
N ALA A 194 -3.97 -0.22 -20.65
CA ALA A 194 -2.81 -1.10 -20.59
C ALA A 194 -2.63 -1.72 -19.19
N ILE A 195 -2.85 -0.94 -18.12
CA ILE A 195 -2.76 -1.44 -16.76
C ILE A 195 -3.88 -2.46 -16.47
N ARG A 196 -5.14 -2.14 -16.81
CA ARG A 196 -6.30 -3.02 -16.53
C ARG A 196 -6.22 -4.36 -17.25
N GLU A 197 -5.58 -4.40 -18.41
CA GLU A 197 -5.43 -5.61 -19.22
C GLU A 197 -4.12 -6.38 -18.95
N GLY A 198 -3.27 -5.89 -18.03
CA GLY A 198 -1.95 -6.48 -17.79
C GLY A 198 -0.97 -6.30 -18.97
N GLY A 199 -1.26 -5.33 -19.85
CA GLY A 199 -0.50 -4.98 -21.04
C GLY A 199 0.73 -4.13 -20.76
N ALA A 200 1.59 -4.01 -21.77
CA ALA A 200 2.79 -3.18 -21.69
C ALA A 200 2.45 -1.69 -21.84
N VAL A 201 3.10 -0.85 -21.05
CA VAL A 201 3.03 0.62 -21.22
C VAL A 201 3.84 1.02 -22.46
N SER A 202 3.29 1.93 -23.27
CA SER A 202 3.95 2.37 -24.50
C SER A 202 5.26 3.13 -24.20
N GLY A 203 6.26 3.02 -25.10
CA GLY A 203 7.51 3.76 -24.95
C GLY A 203 7.33 5.29 -24.85
N ALA A 204 6.32 5.84 -25.56
CA ALA A 204 5.98 7.25 -25.46
C ALA A 204 5.44 7.65 -24.07
N ALA A 205 4.67 6.77 -23.42
CA ALA A 205 4.20 6.98 -22.06
C ALA A 205 5.35 6.90 -21.05
N VAL A 206 6.26 5.93 -21.19
CA VAL A 206 7.47 5.84 -20.36
C VAL A 206 8.32 7.11 -20.47
N GLN A 207 8.52 7.64 -21.68
CA GLN A 207 9.22 8.92 -21.90
C GLN A 207 8.50 10.11 -21.27
N ARG A 208 7.16 10.15 -21.31
CA ARG A 208 6.37 11.21 -20.67
C ARG A 208 6.54 11.17 -19.16
N ILE A 209 6.45 10.00 -18.53
CA ILE A 209 6.68 9.81 -17.09
C ILE A 209 8.10 10.26 -16.72
N GLY A 210 9.11 9.84 -17.49
CA GLY A 210 10.50 10.24 -17.26
C GLY A 210 10.71 11.76 -17.33
N ARG A 211 10.09 12.44 -18.30
CA ARG A 211 10.16 13.92 -18.41
C ARG A 211 9.46 14.61 -17.25
N ALA A 212 8.27 14.17 -16.85
CA ALA A 212 7.55 14.75 -15.73
C ALA A 212 8.31 14.56 -14.40
N ALA A 213 8.89 13.37 -14.18
CA ALA A 213 9.73 13.10 -13.02
C ALA A 213 10.99 13.98 -12.98
N ALA A 214 11.63 14.20 -14.13
CA ALA A 214 12.77 15.12 -14.23
C ALA A 214 12.37 16.58 -13.97
N GLY A 215 11.20 17.00 -14.47
CA GLY A 215 10.63 18.32 -14.18
C GLY A 215 10.38 18.53 -12.68
N LEU A 216 9.78 17.54 -12.02
CA LEU A 216 9.58 17.55 -10.57
C LEU A 216 10.92 17.62 -9.81
N ALA A 217 11.92 16.84 -10.22
CA ALA A 217 13.23 16.86 -9.57
C ALA A 217 13.92 18.23 -9.70
N ALA A 218 13.86 18.85 -10.89
CA ALA A 218 14.41 20.18 -11.12
C ALA A 218 13.68 21.26 -10.29
N ALA A 219 12.34 21.20 -10.24
CA ALA A 219 11.54 22.13 -9.46
C ALA A 219 11.82 22.00 -7.95
N PHE A 220 11.91 20.76 -7.45
CA PHE A 220 12.23 20.47 -6.05
C PHE A 220 13.54 21.13 -5.61
N GLU A 221 14.60 21.03 -6.42
CA GLU A 221 15.89 21.66 -6.13
C GLU A 221 15.81 23.18 -6.23
N SER A 222 15.20 23.71 -7.30
CA SER A 222 15.12 25.16 -7.53
C SER A 222 14.30 25.93 -6.49
N ARG A 223 13.31 25.26 -5.87
CA ARG A 223 12.40 25.83 -4.87
C ARG A 223 12.68 25.33 -3.45
N ARG A 224 13.88 24.80 -3.21
CA ARG A 224 14.24 24.18 -1.93
C ARG A 224 14.09 25.12 -0.73
N GLU A 225 14.43 26.38 -0.91
CA GLU A 225 14.35 27.41 0.14
C GLU A 225 12.89 27.67 0.56
N GLU A 226 11.94 27.60 -0.38
CA GLU A 226 10.52 27.94 -0.16
C GLU A 226 9.80 27.04 0.84
N TRP A 227 10.31 25.82 1.08
CA TRP A 227 9.75 24.87 2.04
C TRP A 227 10.73 24.43 3.14
N SER A 228 12.01 24.77 3.01
CA SER A 228 13.01 24.50 4.05
C SER A 228 13.09 25.63 5.10
N GLU A 229 12.77 26.87 4.72
CA GLU A 229 12.74 28.01 5.66
C GLU A 229 11.47 28.02 6.53
N GLY A 230 11.68 28.14 7.84
CA GLY A 230 10.60 28.26 8.83
C GLY A 230 10.62 27.23 9.98
N ALA A 231 11.66 26.40 10.08
CA ALA A 231 11.84 25.55 11.25
C ALA A 231 12.06 26.41 12.50
N LYS A 232 11.05 26.50 13.38
CA LYS A 232 11.27 26.98 14.75
C LYS A 232 12.30 26.07 15.43
N ASP A 233 13.05 26.58 16.42
CA ASP A 233 14.20 25.90 17.05
C ASP A 233 13.92 24.46 17.57
N ASP A 234 12.65 24.07 17.76
CA ASP A 234 12.20 22.73 18.19
C ASP A 234 11.63 21.83 17.06
N GLU A 235 11.67 22.25 15.79
CA GLU A 235 11.12 21.47 14.68
C GLU A 235 12.06 20.36 14.19
N VAL A 236 11.46 19.25 13.75
CA VAL A 236 12.18 18.10 13.19
C VAL A 236 13.00 18.55 11.99
N ARG A 237 14.33 18.37 12.07
CA ARG A 237 15.24 18.67 10.95
C ARG A 237 14.82 17.89 9.71
N VAL A 238 14.70 18.61 8.60
CA VAL A 238 14.34 18.02 7.32
C VAL A 238 15.51 17.19 6.78
N VAL A 239 15.22 15.93 6.44
CA VAL A 239 16.19 15.06 5.76
C VAL A 239 15.66 14.73 4.38
N GLU A 240 16.41 15.13 3.37
CA GLU A 240 16.09 14.87 1.96
C GLU A 240 16.82 13.62 1.47
N SER A 241 16.22 12.96 0.47
CA SER A 241 16.84 11.86 -0.25
C SER A 241 16.19 11.72 -1.63
N VAL A 242 16.65 10.72 -2.38
CA VAL A 242 16.05 10.32 -3.65
C VAL A 242 15.46 8.93 -3.47
N ALA A 243 14.23 8.73 -3.94
CA ALA A 243 13.63 7.42 -4.04
C ALA A 243 13.56 7.00 -5.51
N THR A 244 13.90 5.75 -5.77
CA THR A 244 13.57 5.08 -7.04
C THR A 244 12.18 4.47 -6.92
N VAL A 245 11.37 4.69 -7.94
CA VAL A 245 9.99 4.24 -8.06
C VAL A 245 9.90 3.37 -9.31
N THR A 246 9.50 2.12 -9.12
CA THR A 246 9.25 1.18 -10.22
C THR A 246 7.77 0.86 -10.25
N GLY A 247 7.11 1.20 -11.36
CA GLY A 247 5.74 0.80 -11.63
C GLY A 247 5.69 -0.66 -12.08
N VAL A 248 4.95 -1.50 -11.38
CA VAL A 248 4.77 -2.92 -11.67
C VAL A 248 3.30 -3.21 -11.77
N VAL A 249 2.86 -3.82 -12.87
CA VAL A 249 1.49 -4.30 -13.02
C VAL A 249 1.40 -5.70 -12.44
N LEU A 250 0.58 -5.87 -11.40
CA LEU A 250 0.39 -7.13 -10.67
C LEU A 250 -1.06 -7.61 -10.80
N PRO A 251 -1.32 -8.93 -10.85
CA PRO A 251 -2.66 -9.46 -10.60
C PRO A 251 -3.19 -8.98 -9.25
N ALA A 252 -4.48 -8.66 -9.15
CA ALA A 252 -5.09 -8.19 -7.88
C ALA A 252 -5.05 -9.22 -6.74
N ASN A 253 -4.75 -10.49 -7.05
CA ASN A 253 -4.55 -11.58 -6.10
C ASN A 253 -3.09 -12.04 -5.96
N ALA A 254 -2.11 -11.25 -6.43
CA ALA A 254 -0.70 -11.61 -6.42
C ALA A 254 -0.17 -11.93 -5.00
N VAL A 255 -0.65 -11.21 -3.98
CA VAL A 255 -0.31 -11.46 -2.57
C VAL A 255 -0.75 -12.85 -2.13
N LEU A 256 -1.97 -13.27 -2.48
CA LEU A 256 -2.47 -14.59 -2.13
C LEU A 256 -1.71 -15.70 -2.87
N GLN A 257 -1.47 -15.52 -4.17
CA GLN A 257 -0.71 -16.48 -4.98
C GLN A 257 0.73 -16.65 -4.49
N SER A 258 1.41 -15.54 -4.19
CA SER A 258 2.76 -15.55 -3.64
C SER A 258 2.81 -16.12 -2.22
N GLY A 259 1.80 -15.86 -1.39
CA GLY A 259 1.63 -16.45 -0.07
C GLY A 259 1.50 -17.98 -0.14
N VAL A 260 0.62 -18.50 -1.01
CA VAL A 260 0.48 -19.94 -1.27
C VAL A 260 1.80 -20.55 -1.74
N THR A 261 2.48 -19.88 -2.68
CA THR A 261 3.79 -20.34 -3.19
C THR A 261 4.84 -20.41 -2.08
N ALA A 262 4.91 -19.39 -1.23
CA ALA A 262 5.82 -19.36 -0.09
C ALA A 262 5.50 -20.47 0.92
N MET A 263 4.21 -20.74 1.16
CA MET A 263 3.78 -21.81 2.06
C MET A 263 4.11 -23.20 1.56
N ASN A 264 3.86 -23.46 0.28
CA ASN A 264 4.22 -24.73 -0.32
C ASN A 264 5.74 -24.97 -0.25
N ALA A 265 6.55 -23.91 -0.39
CA ALA A 265 8.00 -23.99 -0.24
C ALA A 265 8.45 -24.27 1.22
N LEU A 266 7.77 -23.71 2.22
CA LEU A 266 8.12 -23.88 3.65
C LEU A 266 7.66 -25.22 4.22
N CYS A 267 6.47 -25.69 3.83
CA CYS A 267 5.89 -26.93 4.36
C CYS A 267 6.41 -28.20 3.66
N GLY A 268 7.35 -28.07 2.71
CA GLY A 268 7.92 -29.22 2.00
C GLY A 268 6.88 -30.04 1.21
N VAL A 269 5.71 -29.45 0.93
CA VAL A 269 4.63 -30.12 0.23
C VAL A 269 5.01 -30.16 -1.24
N SER A 270 5.70 -31.24 -1.62
CA SER A 270 5.88 -31.65 -3.01
C SER A 270 4.51 -31.63 -3.68
N ALA A 271 4.31 -30.71 -4.62
CA ALA A 271 3.27 -30.71 -5.65
C ALA A 271 2.13 -31.73 -5.40
N TRP A 272 1.25 -31.43 -4.45
CA TRP A 272 0.02 -32.21 -4.34
C TRP A 272 -0.81 -31.91 -5.58
N ALA A 273 -0.90 -32.93 -6.41
CA ALA A 273 -1.90 -33.22 -7.42
C ALA A 273 -2.62 -32.00 -8.01
N ARG A 274 -2.44 -31.77 -9.31
CA ARG A 274 -3.53 -31.28 -10.15
C ARG A 274 -4.73 -32.20 -9.91
N SER A 275 -5.55 -31.83 -8.93
CA SER A 275 -6.89 -32.35 -8.79
C SER A 275 -7.66 -31.81 -9.99
N GLU A 276 -7.77 -32.63 -11.03
CA GLU A 276 -8.89 -32.59 -11.97
C GLU A 276 -10.15 -33.01 -11.17
N GLY A 277 -10.52 -32.19 -10.19
CA GLY A 277 -11.78 -32.29 -9.47
C GLY A 277 -12.76 -31.35 -10.13
N GLU A 278 -13.97 -31.85 -10.40
CA GLU A 278 -15.12 -31.10 -10.90
C GLU A 278 -15.10 -29.65 -10.42
N ALA A 279 -15.15 -28.72 -11.39
CA ALA A 279 -15.21 -27.30 -11.12
C ALA A 279 -16.45 -27.00 -10.28
N LEU A 280 -16.29 -27.01 -8.95
CA LEU A 280 -17.20 -26.33 -8.04
C LEU A 280 -17.41 -24.93 -8.61
N PRO A 281 -18.65 -24.40 -8.63
CA PRO A 281 -18.90 -23.08 -9.17
C PRO A 281 -17.96 -22.11 -8.46
N ALA A 282 -17.04 -21.52 -9.23
CA ALA A 282 -16.09 -20.55 -8.72
C ALA A 282 -16.92 -19.48 -7.99
N VAL A 283 -16.65 -19.28 -6.71
CA VAL A 283 -17.25 -18.16 -5.97
C VAL A 283 -16.86 -16.92 -6.77
N PHE A 284 -17.85 -16.26 -7.37
CA PHE A 284 -17.61 -15.11 -8.23
C PHE A 284 -16.78 -14.08 -7.46
N ASP A 285 -15.55 -13.89 -7.90
CA ASP A 285 -14.67 -12.89 -7.34
C ASP A 285 -14.63 -11.68 -8.29
N PRO A 286 -15.23 -10.53 -7.92
CA PRO A 286 -15.38 -9.38 -8.81
C PRO A 286 -14.05 -8.76 -9.28
N VAL A 287 -12.93 -9.15 -8.66
CA VAL A 287 -11.58 -8.69 -9.02
C VAL A 287 -10.70 -9.80 -9.58
N GLU A 288 -11.22 -11.00 -9.79
CA GLU A 288 -10.51 -12.06 -10.50
C GLU A 288 -10.21 -11.62 -11.94
N GLY A 289 -8.98 -11.88 -12.39
CA GLY A 289 -8.49 -11.43 -13.70
C GLY A 289 -8.22 -9.93 -13.81
N ARG A 290 -8.41 -9.14 -12.74
CA ARG A 290 -8.01 -7.73 -12.72
C ARG A 290 -6.55 -7.57 -12.34
N PHE A 291 -5.99 -6.45 -12.80
CA PHE A 291 -4.64 -6.03 -12.50
C PHE A 291 -4.64 -4.71 -11.75
N VAL A 292 -3.61 -4.49 -10.96
CA VAL A 292 -3.35 -3.28 -10.21
C VAL A 292 -1.96 -2.75 -10.56
N LEU A 293 -1.85 -1.43 -10.73
CA LEU A 293 -0.55 -0.78 -10.81
C LEU A 293 -0.01 -0.60 -9.39
N THR A 294 1.17 -1.15 -9.15
CA THR A 294 1.87 -1.06 -7.89
C THR A 294 3.18 -0.30 -8.06
N LEU A 295 3.35 0.77 -7.28
CA LEU A 295 4.59 1.54 -7.20
C LEU A 295 5.49 0.92 -6.12
N MET A 296 6.56 0.25 -6.57
CA MET A 296 7.62 -0.25 -5.71
C MET A 296 8.59 0.89 -5.39
N VAL A 297 8.75 1.20 -4.11
CA VAL A 297 9.54 2.33 -3.63
C VAL A 297 10.81 1.85 -2.96
N LYS A 298 11.95 2.35 -3.43
CA LYS A 298 13.26 2.14 -2.81
C LYS A 298 13.95 3.48 -2.53
N VAL A 299 14.16 3.79 -1.26
CA VAL A 299 14.95 4.95 -0.85
C VAL A 299 16.43 4.69 -1.11
N MET A 300 17.10 5.62 -1.80
CA MET A 300 18.52 5.54 -2.08
C MET A 300 19.34 5.98 -0.86
N GLY A 301 20.46 5.31 -0.59
CA GLY A 301 21.39 5.69 0.49
C GLY A 301 21.09 5.11 1.89
N LYS A 302 19.99 4.37 2.07
CA LYS A 302 19.86 3.46 3.23
C LYS A 302 20.51 2.12 2.89
N ARG A 303 21.61 1.78 3.56
CA ARG A 303 22.16 0.41 3.63
C ARG A 303 21.67 -0.26 4.89
#